data_AF-A0A1F6DTH9-F1
#
_entry.id   AF-A0A1F6DTH9-F1
#
_cell.length_a   1.000
_cell.length_b   1.000
_cell.length_c   1.000
_cell.angle_alpha   90.00
_cell.angle_beta   90.00
_cell.angle_gamma   90.00
#
_symmetry.space_group_name_H-M   'P 1'
#
loop_
_entity.id
_entity.type
_entity.pdbx_description
1 polymer ?
#
loop_
_entity_poly.entity_id
_entity_poly.type
_entity_poly.pdbx_seq_one_letter_code
_entity_poly.pdbx_strand_id
1 'polypeptide(L)'
;MDFSAWGAIFAHWPTDWIIIGAFAIFAALDAMRSGSARIAALVLSLPAALLFTQALPQALFLGPLSAQLTAPLAQVGVFVVIEIVLYIVAHRLIFTFSDGAKPIQALVAGLAAAIVLLVVWLQVPGLDSVWHFGDQVQAVFGEAYRFWWLIGSYIALAAVRS
;
A
#
# COMPACT_ATOMS: atom_id res chain seq x y z
N MET A 1 12.49 34.85 11.73
CA MET A 1 11.83 33.74 11.01
C MET A 1 10.44 33.64 11.60
N ASP A 2 9.42 33.88 10.79
CA ASP A 2 8.03 33.95 11.27
C ASP A 2 7.47 32.53 11.42
N PHE A 3 7.46 32.01 12.66
CA PHE A 3 6.95 30.69 12.97
C PHE A 3 5.44 30.54 12.69
N SER A 4 4.70 31.65 12.58
CA SER A 4 3.29 31.64 12.21
C SER A 4 3.07 31.29 10.74
N ALA A 5 3.99 31.70 9.85
CA ALA A 5 3.98 31.33 8.44
C ALA A 5 4.26 29.83 8.23
N TRP A 6 5.14 29.25 9.05
CA TRP A 6 5.33 27.79 9.08
C TRP A 6 4.07 27.08 9.58
N GLY A 7 3.44 27.58 10.66
CA GLY A 7 2.17 27.04 11.17
C GLY A 7 1.04 27.06 10.13
N ALA A 8 0.96 28.10 9.30
CA ALA A 8 -0.02 28.21 8.22
C ALA A 8 0.26 27.23 7.05
N ILE A 9 1.53 27.00 6.71
CA ILE A 9 1.92 25.97 5.72
C ILE A 9 1.52 24.57 6.21
N PHE A 10 1.69 24.28 7.50
CA PHE A 10 1.24 23.01 8.09
C PHE A 10 -0.28 22.94 8.29
N ALA A 11 -0.96 24.07 8.51
CA ALA A 11 -2.42 24.14 8.61
C ALA A 11 -3.14 23.91 7.26
N HIS A 12 -2.45 24.15 6.14
CA HIS A 12 -2.93 23.89 4.78
C HIS A 12 -2.35 22.64 4.13
N TRP A 13 -1.49 21.89 4.83
CA TRP A 13 -1.01 20.62 4.31
C TRP A 13 -2.18 19.63 4.34
N PRO A 14 -2.64 19.09 3.19
CA PRO A 14 -3.71 18.11 3.21
C PRO A 14 -3.25 16.93 4.05
N THR A 15 -3.96 16.63 5.14
CA THR A 15 -3.64 15.58 6.12
C THR A 15 -3.28 14.26 5.44
N ASP A 16 -3.87 13.99 4.28
CA ASP A 16 -3.56 12.88 3.39
C ASP A 16 -2.06 12.72 3.08
N TRP A 17 -1.37 13.81 2.69
CA TRP A 17 0.06 13.75 2.35
C TRP A 17 0.93 13.47 3.57
N ILE A 18 0.50 13.90 4.75
CA ILE A 18 1.19 13.58 6.02
C ILE A 18 1.04 12.09 6.31
N ILE A 19 -0.16 11.52 6.14
CA ILE A 19 -0.40 10.08 6.32
C ILE A 19 0.43 9.26 5.33
N ILE A 20 0.43 9.65 4.06
CA ILE A 20 1.20 9.00 3.00
C ILE A 20 2.69 9.06 3.29
N GLY A 21 3.20 10.25 3.63
CA GLY A 21 4.60 10.47 3.96
C GLY A 21 5.04 9.69 5.21
N ALA A 22 4.21 9.68 6.25
CA ALA A 22 4.46 8.91 7.45
C ALA A 22 4.56 7.41 7.14
N PHE A 23 3.60 6.85 6.38
CA PHE A 23 3.65 5.46 5.95
C PHE A 23 4.92 5.15 5.14
N ALA A 24 5.29 6.01 4.18
CA ALA A 24 6.50 5.85 3.39
C ALA A 24 7.77 5.83 4.26
N ILE A 25 7.85 6.71 5.27
CA ILE A 25 8.98 6.76 6.21
C ILE A 25 9.01 5.50 7.09
N PHE A 26 7.87 5.05 7.62
CA PHE A 26 7.80 3.82 8.42
C PHE A 26 8.23 2.59 7.60
N ALA A 27 7.73 2.48 6.35
CA ALA A 27 8.13 1.41 5.44
C ALA A 27 9.63 1.47 5.09
N ALA A 28 10.18 2.67 4.90
CA ALA A 28 11.61 2.84 4.69
C ALA A 28 12.43 2.40 5.92
N LEU A 29 12.03 2.82 7.12
CA LEU A 29 12.71 2.40 8.36
C LEU A 29 12.65 0.88 8.58
N ASP A 30 11.51 0.25 8.25
CA ASP A 30 11.40 -1.21 8.29
C ASP A 30 12.33 -1.88 7.25
N ALA A 31 12.42 -1.34 6.04
CA ALA A 31 13.34 -1.81 5.00
C ALA A 31 14.82 -1.69 5.40
N MET A 32 15.20 -0.59 6.07
CA MET A 32 16.55 -0.42 6.60
C MET A 32 16.88 -1.49 7.65
N ARG A 33 15.93 -1.79 8.53
CA ARG A 33 16.13 -2.70 9.67
C ARG A 33 16.09 -4.17 9.26
N SER A 34 15.18 -4.54 8.38
CA SER A 34 14.83 -5.94 8.10
C SER A 34 15.11 -6.38 6.66
N GLY A 35 15.63 -5.47 5.84
CA GLY A 35 15.89 -5.71 4.42
C GLY A 35 14.67 -5.40 3.54
N SER A 36 14.91 -5.39 2.22
CA SER A 36 13.89 -5.04 1.22
C SER A 36 12.85 -6.15 0.99
N ALA A 37 13.09 -7.37 1.47
CA ALA A 37 12.22 -8.53 1.23
C ALA A 37 10.82 -8.38 1.84
N ARG A 38 10.69 -7.72 3.00
CA ARG A 38 9.36 -7.47 3.61
C ARG A 38 8.55 -6.48 2.80
N ILE A 39 9.17 -5.38 2.38
CA ILE A 39 8.54 -4.39 1.53
C ILE A 39 8.18 -4.97 0.17
N ALA A 40 9.07 -5.76 -0.44
CA ALA A 40 8.79 -6.44 -1.69
C ALA A 40 7.62 -7.41 -1.56
N ALA A 41 7.55 -8.18 -0.46
CA ALA A 41 6.43 -9.07 -0.19
C ALA A 41 5.11 -8.29 -0.06
N LEU A 42 5.10 -7.20 0.73
CA LEU A 42 3.93 -6.33 0.90
C LEU A 42 3.45 -5.74 -0.43
N VAL A 43 4.37 -5.23 -1.24
CA VAL A 43 4.04 -4.60 -2.52
C VAL A 43 3.51 -5.60 -3.54
N LEU A 44 3.92 -6.86 -3.46
CA LEU A 44 3.38 -7.92 -4.31
C LEU A 44 2.05 -8.47 -3.79
N SER A 45 1.87 -8.57 -2.48
CA SER A 45 0.63 -9.10 -1.88
C SER A 45 -0.54 -8.14 -2.07
N LEU A 46 -0.36 -6.83 -1.89
CA LEU A 46 -1.45 -5.84 -1.95
C LEU A 46 -2.31 -5.93 -3.23
N PRO A 47 -1.76 -5.82 -4.45
CA PRO A 47 -2.55 -5.97 -5.67
C PRO A 47 -3.03 -7.40 -5.90
N ALA A 48 -2.32 -8.43 -5.41
CA ALA A 48 -2.81 -9.80 -5.46
C ALA A 48 -4.07 -9.96 -4.57
N ALA A 49 -4.06 -9.42 -3.36
CA ALA A 49 -5.21 -9.43 -2.46
C ALA A 49 -6.42 -8.72 -3.06
N LEU A 50 -6.20 -7.58 -3.74
CA LEU A 50 -7.23 -6.88 -4.49
C LEU A 50 -7.87 -7.77 -5.57
N LEU A 51 -7.06 -8.51 -6.34
CA LEU A 51 -7.60 -9.43 -7.36
C LEU A 51 -8.35 -10.60 -6.74
N PHE A 52 -7.84 -11.16 -5.64
CA PHE A 52 -8.51 -12.24 -4.92
C PHE A 52 -9.85 -11.80 -4.33
N THR A 53 -9.93 -10.61 -3.72
CA THR A 53 -11.20 -10.10 -3.18
C THR A 53 -12.24 -9.82 -4.27
N GLN A 54 -11.81 -9.33 -5.44
CA GLN A 54 -12.69 -9.14 -6.59
C GLN A 54 -13.20 -10.46 -7.17
N ALA A 55 -12.39 -11.51 -7.16
CA ALA A 55 -12.77 -12.85 -7.62
C ALA A 55 -13.56 -13.67 -6.59
N LEU A 56 -13.53 -13.28 -5.31
CA LEU A 56 -14.09 -14.05 -4.20
C LEU A 56 -15.59 -14.36 -4.32
N PRO A 57 -16.46 -13.43 -4.77
CA PRO A 57 -17.88 -13.72 -4.98
C PRO A 57 -18.14 -14.84 -6.00
N GLN A 58 -17.19 -15.10 -6.91
CA GLN A 58 -17.29 -16.14 -7.95
C GLN A 58 -16.79 -17.50 -7.46
N ALA A 59 -16.19 -17.58 -6.26
CA ALA A 59 -15.64 -18.82 -5.73
C ALA A 59 -16.76 -19.76 -5.24
N LEU A 60 -16.75 -21.02 -5.72
CA LEU A 60 -17.81 -22.01 -5.46
C LEU A 60 -18.10 -22.24 -3.97
N PHE A 61 -17.08 -22.22 -3.11
CA PHE A 61 -17.23 -22.47 -1.68
C PHE A 61 -17.25 -21.20 -0.82
N LEU A 62 -16.52 -20.15 -1.21
CA LEU A 62 -16.34 -18.92 -0.42
C LEU A 62 -17.30 -17.80 -0.83
N GLY A 63 -17.84 -17.85 -2.04
CA GLY A 63 -18.80 -16.87 -2.56
C GLY A 63 -20.01 -16.68 -1.64
N PRO A 64 -20.72 -17.76 -1.23
CA PRO A 64 -21.89 -17.65 -0.36
C PRO A 64 -21.59 -17.08 1.04
N LEU A 65 -20.38 -17.27 1.57
CA LEU A 65 -19.94 -16.70 2.85
C LEU A 65 -19.64 -15.20 2.69
N SER A 66 -18.98 -14.82 1.60
CA SER A 66 -18.69 -13.41 1.32
C SER A 66 -19.93 -12.57 1.03
N ALA A 67 -20.95 -13.16 0.40
CA ALA A 67 -22.23 -12.50 0.15
C ALA A 67 -22.96 -12.11 1.45
N GLN A 68 -22.66 -12.75 2.57
CA GLN A 68 -23.23 -12.41 3.89
C GLN A 68 -22.46 -11.26 4.58
N LEU A 69 -21.26 -10.93 4.12
CA LEU A 69 -20.39 -9.91 4.70
C LEU A 69 -20.53 -8.57 3.97
N THR A 70 -21.70 -7.96 4.09
CA THR A 70 -22.06 -6.71 3.39
C THR A 70 -21.61 -5.44 4.12
N ALA A 71 -21.32 -5.53 5.42
CA ALA A 71 -20.84 -4.38 6.19
C ALA A 71 -19.45 -3.92 5.70
N PRO A 72 -19.19 -2.60 5.52
CA PRO A 72 -17.91 -2.09 5.01
C PRO A 72 -16.70 -2.58 5.82
N LEU A 73 -16.80 -2.58 7.15
CA LEU A 73 -15.76 -3.10 8.04
C LEU A 73 -15.52 -4.60 7.87
N ALA A 74 -16.55 -5.38 7.55
CA ALA A 74 -16.40 -6.81 7.28
C ALA A 74 -15.64 -7.04 5.96
N GLN A 75 -15.90 -6.22 4.93
CA GLN A 75 -15.16 -6.27 3.66
C GLN A 75 -13.68 -5.91 3.85
N VAL A 76 -13.38 -4.90 4.67
CA VAL A 76 -11.99 -4.58 5.07
C VAL A 76 -11.35 -5.76 5.79
N GLY A 77 -12.06 -6.38 6.73
CA GLY A 77 -11.57 -7.56 7.44
C GLY A 77 -11.20 -8.70 6.49
N VAL A 78 -12.05 -9.00 5.51
CA VAL A 78 -11.78 -10.03 4.48
C VAL A 78 -10.55 -9.67 3.65
N PHE A 79 -10.45 -8.42 3.19
CA PHE A 79 -9.28 -7.95 2.43
C PHE A 79 -7.99 -8.10 3.24
N VAL A 80 -7.99 -7.66 4.51
CA VAL A 80 -6.82 -7.74 5.39
C VAL A 80 -6.41 -9.20 5.65
N VAL A 81 -7.37 -10.11 5.86
CA VAL A 81 -7.07 -11.53 6.07
C VAL A 81 -6.39 -12.13 4.83
N ILE A 82 -6.92 -11.85 3.64
CA ILE A 82 -6.34 -12.31 2.38
C ILE A 82 -4.95 -11.71 2.18
N GLU A 83 -4.80 -10.42 2.44
CA GLU A 83 -3.52 -9.72 2.36
C GLU A 83 -2.47 -10.33 3.27
N ILE A 84 -2.81 -10.64 4.53
CA ILE A 84 -1.89 -11.30 5.47
C ILE A 84 -1.45 -12.67 4.94
N VAL A 85 -2.39 -13.47 4.43
CA VAL A 85 -2.09 -14.81 3.89
C VAL A 85 -1.16 -14.69 2.68
N LEU A 86 -1.47 -13.81 1.73
CA LEU A 86 -0.66 -13.60 0.53
C LEU A 86 0.69 -12.98 0.86
N TYR A 87 0.76 -12.07 1.83
CA TYR A 87 2.01 -11.53 2.35
C TYR A 87 2.90 -12.64 2.90
N ILE A 88 2.38 -13.55 3.74
CA ILE A 88 3.15 -14.67 4.29
C ILE A 88 3.67 -15.57 3.15
N VAL A 89 2.84 -15.86 2.15
CA VAL A 89 3.24 -16.66 0.98
C VAL A 89 4.34 -15.95 0.19
N ALA A 90 4.12 -14.68 -0.20
CA ALA A 90 5.09 -13.88 -0.95
C ALA A 90 6.40 -13.75 -0.18
N HIS A 91 6.33 -13.47 1.13
CA HIS A 91 7.51 -13.35 1.98
C HIS A 91 8.27 -14.67 2.05
N ARG A 92 7.60 -15.82 2.17
CA ARG A 92 8.26 -17.14 2.16
C ARG A 92 8.93 -17.46 0.81
N LEU A 93 8.35 -17.03 -0.31
CA LEU A 93 8.93 -17.21 -1.64
C LEU A 93 10.17 -16.33 -1.88
N ILE A 94 10.21 -15.16 -1.24
CA ILE A 94 11.24 -14.12 -1.41
C ILE A 94 12.22 -14.11 -0.23
N PHE A 95 12.06 -15.00 0.76
CA PHE A 95 12.86 -15.00 2.01
C PHE A 95 14.36 -15.26 1.77
N THR A 96 14.76 -15.66 0.57
CA THR A 96 16.16 -15.85 0.21
C THR A 96 16.95 -14.54 0.01
N PHE A 97 16.35 -13.38 0.26
CA PHE A 97 16.91 -12.08 -0.10
C PHE A 97 17.00 -11.11 1.09
N SER A 98 18.16 -10.46 1.22
CA SER A 98 18.39 -9.11 1.79
C SER A 98 19.10 -9.04 3.17
N ASP A 99 20.36 -8.58 3.12
CA ASP A 99 20.92 -7.72 4.16
C ASP A 99 20.17 -6.37 4.22
N GLY A 100 20.30 -5.59 5.29
CA GLY A 100 19.59 -4.32 5.48
C GLY A 100 19.79 -3.34 4.32
N ALA A 101 18.72 -2.67 3.89
CA ALA A 101 18.78 -1.72 2.77
C ALA A 101 19.55 -0.44 3.15
N LYS A 102 20.37 0.10 2.24
CA LYS A 102 21.02 1.40 2.43
C LYS A 102 19.95 2.51 2.56
N PRO A 103 20.22 3.64 3.21
CA PRO A 103 19.21 4.68 3.45
C PRO A 103 18.44 5.15 2.20
N ILE A 104 19.14 5.38 1.08
CA ILE A 104 18.51 5.80 -0.18
C ILE A 104 17.65 4.67 -0.77
N GLN A 105 18.16 3.44 -0.75
CA GLN A 105 17.44 2.25 -1.20
C GLN A 105 16.15 2.06 -0.38
N ALA A 106 16.24 2.18 0.94
CA ALA A 106 15.11 2.06 1.83
C ALA A 106 14.06 3.15 1.61
N LEU A 107 14.47 4.40 1.37
CA LEU A 107 13.55 5.49 1.05
C LEU A 107 12.76 5.19 -0.24
N VAL A 108 13.44 4.73 -1.28
CA VAL A 108 12.80 4.36 -2.56
C VAL A 108 11.85 3.17 -2.36
N ALA A 109 12.23 2.16 -1.56
CA ALA A 109 11.35 1.05 -1.23
C ALA A 109 10.10 1.51 -0.45
N GLY A 110 10.26 2.39 0.54
CA GLY A 110 9.16 2.93 1.32
C GLY A 110 8.20 3.78 0.48
N LEU A 111 8.72 4.59 -0.45
CA LEU A 111 7.90 5.36 -1.39
C LEU A 111 7.13 4.44 -2.35
N ALA A 112 7.79 3.42 -2.92
CA ALA A 112 7.12 2.45 -3.78
C ALA A 112 6.00 1.70 -3.03
N ALA A 113 6.24 1.34 -1.76
CA ALA A 113 5.23 0.73 -0.91
C ALA A 113 4.03 1.64 -0.68
N ALA A 114 4.27 2.92 -0.37
CA ALA A 114 3.22 3.90 -0.16
C ALA A 114 2.37 4.10 -1.42
N ILE A 115 3.00 4.18 -2.60
CA ILE A 115 2.31 4.32 -3.88
C ILE A 115 1.43 3.10 -4.16
N VAL A 116 1.96 1.88 -4.00
CA VAL A 116 1.18 0.66 -4.23
C VAL A 116 0.02 0.55 -3.24
N LEU A 117 0.25 0.85 -1.97
CA LEU A 117 -0.80 0.88 -0.96
C LEU A 117 -1.91 1.87 -1.33
N LEU A 118 -1.56 3.10 -1.71
CA LEU A 118 -2.54 4.11 -2.14
C LEU A 118 -3.36 3.67 -3.34
N VAL A 119 -2.67 3.16 -4.37
CA VAL A 119 -3.32 2.69 -5.59
C VAL A 119 -4.30 1.56 -5.28
N VAL A 120 -3.97 0.66 -4.35
CA VAL A 120 -4.89 -0.41 -3.92
C VAL A 120 -5.99 0.12 -3.03
N TRP A 121 -5.69 1.05 -2.12
CA TRP A 121 -6.66 1.65 -1.20
C TRP A 121 -7.82 2.29 -1.94
N LEU A 122 -7.52 3.08 -2.98
CA LEU A 122 -8.51 3.75 -3.82
C LEU A 122 -9.40 2.79 -4.62
N GLN A 123 -9.11 1.49 -4.62
CA GLN A 123 -9.83 0.48 -5.41
C GLN A 123 -10.68 -0.44 -4.51
N VAL A 124 -10.52 -0.37 -3.20
CA VAL A 124 -11.28 -1.19 -2.24
C VAL A 124 -12.33 -0.29 -1.56
N PRO A 125 -13.62 -0.42 -1.90
CA PRO A 125 -14.68 0.43 -1.32
C PRO A 125 -14.73 0.38 0.22
N GLY A 126 -14.41 -0.77 0.80
CA GLY A 126 -14.30 -0.90 2.26
C GLY A 126 -13.20 -0.03 2.86
N LEU A 127 -12.05 0.11 2.20
CA LEU A 127 -10.95 0.96 2.69
C LEU A 127 -11.27 2.45 2.57
N ASP A 128 -11.97 2.83 1.50
CA ASP A 128 -12.46 4.20 1.32
C ASP A 128 -13.41 4.64 2.46
N SER A 129 -14.20 3.71 3.01
CA SER A 129 -15.03 3.97 4.19
C SER A 129 -14.24 4.22 5.48
N VAL A 130 -13.00 3.74 5.56
CA VAL A 130 -12.10 3.97 6.71
C VAL A 130 -11.39 5.31 6.58
N TRP A 131 -10.91 5.63 5.38
CA TRP A 131 -10.31 6.91 5.07
C TRP A 131 -10.56 7.26 3.60
N HIS A 132 -11.31 8.34 3.38
CA HIS A 132 -11.57 8.89 2.06
C HIS A 132 -10.53 9.97 1.75
N PHE A 133 -9.62 9.66 0.83
CA PHE A 133 -8.58 10.60 0.40
C PHE A 133 -9.18 11.75 -0.42
N GLY A 134 -8.69 12.97 -0.23
CA GLY A 134 -9.21 14.14 -0.94
C GLY A 134 -8.90 14.15 -2.45
N ASP A 135 -9.60 15.03 -3.18
CA ASP A 135 -9.56 15.13 -4.64
C ASP A 135 -8.14 15.26 -5.22
N GLN A 136 -7.22 15.91 -4.50
CA GLN A 136 -5.83 16.06 -4.94
C GLN A 136 -5.10 14.72 -5.01
N VAL A 137 -5.27 13.85 -4.02
CA VAL A 137 -4.65 12.53 -3.99
C VAL A 137 -5.29 11.62 -5.04
N GLN A 138 -6.62 11.69 -5.19
CA GLN A 138 -7.34 10.97 -6.23
C GLN A 138 -6.93 11.43 -7.64
N ALA A 139 -6.66 12.72 -7.84
CA ALA A 139 -6.18 13.24 -9.13
C ALA A 139 -4.79 12.70 -9.50
N VAL A 140 -3.92 12.47 -8.51
CA VAL A 140 -2.55 11.97 -8.72
C VAL A 140 -2.54 10.44 -8.86
N PHE A 141 -3.20 9.73 -7.94
CA PHE A 141 -3.14 8.26 -7.81
C PHE A 141 -4.38 7.53 -8.33
N GLY A 142 -5.31 8.26 -8.94
CA GLY A 142 -6.56 7.72 -9.46
C GLY A 142 -6.39 6.74 -10.61
N GLU A 143 -7.53 6.21 -11.07
CA GLU A 143 -7.60 5.10 -12.02
C GLU A 143 -6.83 5.36 -13.32
N ALA A 144 -6.84 6.58 -13.85
CA ALA A 144 -6.16 6.95 -15.08
C ALA A 144 -4.63 6.74 -15.05
N TYR A 145 -4.01 6.89 -13.88
CA TYR A 145 -2.55 6.79 -13.71
C TYR A 145 -2.12 5.53 -12.96
N ARG A 146 -3.06 4.71 -12.49
CA ARG A 146 -2.82 3.48 -11.72
C ARG A 146 -1.76 2.58 -12.36
N PHE A 147 -1.90 2.31 -13.66
CA PHE A 147 -0.98 1.44 -14.39
C PHE A 147 0.47 1.96 -14.32
N TRP A 148 0.66 3.26 -14.54
CA TRP A 148 1.96 3.91 -14.52
C TRP A 148 2.57 3.94 -13.13
N TRP A 149 1.77 4.18 -12.09
CA TRP A 149 2.23 4.15 -10.70
C TRP A 149 2.67 2.76 -10.26
N LEU A 150 1.94 1.72 -10.64
CA LEU A 150 2.32 0.34 -10.33
C LEU A 150 3.63 -0.05 -11.04
N ILE A 151 3.74 0.22 -12.35
CA ILE A 151 4.97 -0.07 -13.09
C ILE A 151 6.16 0.70 -12.52
N GLY A 152 6.00 2.00 -12.27
CA GLY A 152 7.05 2.83 -11.69
C GLY A 152 7.51 2.31 -10.33
N SER A 153 6.57 1.88 -9.48
CA SER A 153 6.87 1.30 -8.17
C SER A 153 7.61 -0.03 -8.28
N TYR A 154 7.21 -0.91 -9.19
CA TYR A 154 7.90 -2.19 -9.40
C TYR A 154 9.30 -2.01 -10.00
N ILE A 155 9.48 -1.08 -10.95
CA ILE A 155 10.80 -0.75 -11.49
C ILE A 155 11.70 -0.18 -10.39
N ALA A 156 11.17 0.74 -9.56
CA ALA A 156 11.90 1.32 -8.45
C ALA A 156 12.36 0.24 -7.44
N LEU A 157 11.47 -0.68 -7.08
CA LEU A 157 11.81 -1.81 -6.19
C LEU A 157 12.82 -2.75 -6.83
N ALA A 158 12.71 -3.03 -8.13
CA ALA A 158 13.66 -3.86 -8.86
C ALA A 158 15.06 -3.23 -8.90
N ALA A 159 15.16 -1.90 -9.03
CA ALA A 159 16.45 -1.19 -9.02
C ALA A 159 17.07 -1.10 -7.62
N VAL A 160 16.25 -1.00 -6.58
CA VAL A 160 16.69 -0.97 -5.18
C VAL A 160 17.15 -2.34 -4.68
N ARG A 161 16.66 -3.42 -5.32
CA ARG A 161 17.07 -4.80 -5.05
C ARG A 161 18.53 -5.07 -5.41
N SER A 162 19.06 -4.42 -6.44
CA SER A 162 20.45 -4.56 -6.92
C SER A 162 21.44 -3.69 -6.15
#